data_AF-A0A2E0TRD2-F1
#
_entry.id   AF-A0A2E0TRD2-F1
#
_cell.length_a   1.000
_cell.length_b   1.000
_cell.length_c   1.000
_cell.angle_alpha   90.00
_cell.angle_beta   90.00
_cell.angle_gamma   90.00
#
_symmetry.space_group_name_H-M   'P 1'
#
loop_
_entity.id
_entity.type
_entity.pdbx_description
1 polymer ?
#
loop_
_entity_poly.entity_id
_entity_poly.type
_entity_poly.pdbx_seq_one_letter_code
_entity_poly.pdbx_strand_id
1 'polypeptide(L)'
;MPEDAPPRRRPRRRPRLLRGVLLFLLTLLALVWLFRSAIATAVAERALERRGVRCEALALELAPTLGSATLAPGRCTLPSERILSVAFPEGATATLGLDGVQRVEAPVVELERGRRIPLEGLGAALLAGGPVPEKLRRAVDGLARASGEELPAIEVGRLVLTSPERAPVAIEGVRARRTESGLRLEAEGLALPPTERPGLRLEVALGELVAEASAAEVSIGATATLDFRGSARLLSRFGGARTVGLRLEGEALDTEDPRYALELDGPILPRVRRLLEGLRDALEERRGDLEEGREERRQERRDALEERLDERRETRGGGRRERLRERLR
;
A
#
# COMPACT_ATOMS: atom_id res chain seq x y z
N MET A 1 -8.70 -92.22 -43.36
CA MET A 1 -9.52 -91.03 -43.05
C MET A 1 -9.06 -90.51 -41.70
N PRO A 2 -8.42 -89.35 -41.61
CA PRO A 2 -7.90 -88.85 -40.36
C PRO A 2 -8.98 -88.10 -39.56
N GLU A 3 -8.93 -88.27 -38.25
CA GLU A 3 -9.80 -87.70 -37.23
C GLU A 3 -9.81 -86.16 -37.24
N ASP A 4 -11.01 -85.59 -37.26
CA ASP A 4 -11.26 -84.17 -37.05
C ASP A 4 -10.92 -83.79 -35.59
N ALA A 5 -9.82 -83.05 -35.42
CA ALA A 5 -9.45 -82.46 -34.15
C ALA A 5 -10.39 -81.27 -33.79
N PRO A 6 -10.95 -81.20 -32.57
CA PRO A 6 -11.87 -80.13 -32.21
C PRO A 6 -11.14 -78.79 -31.97
N PRO A 7 -11.80 -77.64 -32.21
CA PRO A 7 -11.19 -76.33 -32.07
C PRO A 7 -10.87 -75.98 -30.61
N ARG A 8 -9.58 -75.72 -30.34
CA ARG A 8 -9.08 -75.24 -29.04
C ARG A 8 -9.72 -73.89 -28.69
N ARG A 9 -10.66 -73.88 -27.73
CA ARG A 9 -11.17 -72.65 -27.11
C ARG A 9 -10.05 -71.93 -26.37
N ARG A 10 -9.69 -70.72 -26.81
CA ARG A 10 -8.76 -69.83 -26.07
C ARG A 10 -9.36 -69.49 -24.70
N PRO A 11 -8.61 -69.61 -23.60
CA PRO A 11 -9.13 -69.33 -22.26
C PRO A 11 -9.43 -67.83 -22.10
N ARG A 12 -10.71 -67.49 -21.88
CA ARG A 12 -11.18 -66.17 -21.41
C ARG A 12 -10.68 -65.92 -19.98
N ARG A 13 -9.39 -65.63 -19.80
CA ARG A 13 -8.81 -65.20 -18.52
C ARG A 13 -8.52 -63.69 -18.53
N ARG A 14 -9.54 -62.82 -18.45
CA ARG A 14 -9.31 -61.38 -18.17
C ARG A 14 -10.33 -60.62 -17.27
N PRO A 15 -11.24 -61.22 -16.47
CA PRO A 15 -12.05 -60.42 -15.54
C PRO A 15 -11.36 -60.08 -14.21
N ARG A 16 -10.37 -60.88 -13.75
CA ARG A 16 -9.73 -60.68 -12.43
C ARG A 16 -8.70 -59.54 -12.41
N LEU A 17 -7.92 -59.39 -13.49
CA LEU A 17 -6.99 -58.26 -13.66
C LEU A 17 -7.74 -56.93 -13.77
N LEU A 18 -8.87 -56.93 -14.51
CA LEU A 18 -9.70 -55.73 -14.67
C LEU A 18 -10.32 -55.28 -13.34
N ARG A 19 -10.78 -56.23 -12.50
CA ARG A 19 -11.27 -55.94 -11.14
C ARG A 19 -10.18 -55.39 -10.23
N GLY A 20 -8.96 -55.95 -10.30
CA GLY A 20 -7.82 -55.45 -9.52
C GLY A 20 -7.42 -54.03 -9.89
N VAL A 21 -7.36 -53.72 -11.19
CA VAL A 21 -7.08 -52.37 -11.69
C VAL A 21 -8.18 -51.39 -11.30
N LEU A 22 -9.46 -51.78 -11.42
CA LEU A 22 -10.58 -50.96 -11.02
C LEU A 22 -10.57 -50.65 -9.52
N LEU A 23 -10.35 -51.66 -8.67
CA LEU A 23 -10.22 -51.48 -7.23
C LEU A 23 -9.07 -50.52 -6.90
N PHE A 24 -7.89 -50.72 -7.50
CA PHE A 24 -6.76 -49.85 -7.31
C PHE A 24 -7.06 -48.39 -7.68
N LEU A 25 -7.71 -48.16 -8.84
CA LEU A 25 -8.14 -46.84 -9.28
C LEU A 25 -9.13 -46.19 -8.31
N LEU A 26 -10.11 -46.95 -7.82
CA LEU A 26 -11.09 -46.45 -6.84
C LEU A 26 -10.43 -46.11 -5.51
N THR A 27 -9.51 -46.94 -5.02
CA THR A 27 -8.76 -46.67 -3.79
C THR A 27 -7.87 -45.44 -3.94
N LEU A 28 -7.23 -45.28 -5.10
CA LEU A 28 -6.41 -44.10 -5.39
C LEU A 28 -7.26 -42.83 -5.47
N LEU A 29 -8.43 -42.90 -6.13
CA LEU A 29 -9.38 -41.79 -6.18
C LEU A 29 -9.89 -41.42 -4.77
N ALA A 30 -10.22 -42.43 -3.95
CA ALA A 30 -10.64 -42.22 -2.57
C ALA A 30 -9.53 -41.58 -1.71
N LEU A 31 -8.28 -42.04 -1.88
CA LEU A 31 -7.11 -41.44 -1.22
C LEU A 31 -6.90 -39.99 -1.65
N VAL A 32 -6.92 -39.70 -2.96
CA VAL A 32 -6.81 -38.32 -3.48
C VAL A 32 -7.92 -37.45 -2.91
N TRP A 33 -9.13 -37.97 -2.81
CA TRP A 33 -10.27 -37.24 -2.26
C TRP A 33 -10.15 -36.99 -0.76
N LEU A 34 -9.67 -37.97 0.01
CA LEU A 34 -9.42 -37.86 1.45
C LEU A 34 -8.27 -36.90 1.77
N PHE A 35 -7.20 -36.92 0.97
CA PHE A 35 -6.01 -36.10 1.16
C PHE A 35 -6.03 -34.80 0.35
N ARG A 36 -7.17 -34.41 -0.24
CA ARG A 36 -7.27 -33.26 -1.14
C ARG A 36 -6.71 -31.97 -0.55
N SER A 37 -6.97 -31.70 0.74
CA SER A 37 -6.52 -30.49 1.43
C SER A 37 -5.01 -30.48 1.64
N ALA A 38 -4.42 -31.63 2.01
CA ALA A 38 -2.98 -31.79 2.14
C ALA A 38 -2.27 -31.66 0.78
N ILE A 39 -2.84 -32.26 -0.27
CA ILE A 39 -2.33 -32.16 -1.64
C ILE A 39 -2.40 -30.69 -2.10
N ALA A 40 -3.53 -30.01 -1.90
CA ALA A 40 -3.72 -28.62 -2.29
C ALA A 40 -2.75 -27.68 -1.55
N THR A 41 -2.57 -27.88 -0.25
CA THR A 41 -1.60 -27.14 0.56
C THR A 41 -0.18 -27.32 0.01
N ALA A 42 0.26 -28.56 -0.24
CA ALA A 42 1.59 -28.84 -0.77
C ALA A 42 1.81 -28.29 -2.19
N VAL A 43 0.77 -28.31 -3.03
CA VAL A 43 0.82 -27.72 -4.38
C VAL A 43 0.91 -26.19 -4.30
N ALA A 44 0.11 -25.57 -3.43
CA ALA A 44 0.12 -24.12 -3.22
C ALA A 44 1.47 -23.65 -2.65
N GLU A 45 2.00 -24.34 -1.65
CA GLU A 45 3.31 -24.05 -1.06
C GLU A 45 4.41 -24.05 -2.13
N ARG A 46 4.50 -25.11 -2.94
CA ARG A 46 5.47 -25.19 -4.04
C ARG A 46 5.26 -24.09 -5.10
N ALA A 47 4.01 -23.74 -5.40
CA ALA A 47 3.72 -22.68 -6.36
C ALA A 47 4.15 -21.30 -5.83
N LEU A 48 3.96 -21.05 -4.54
CA LEU A 48 4.37 -19.83 -3.85
C LEU A 48 5.89 -19.74 -3.73
N GLU A 49 6.56 -20.83 -3.35
CA GLU A 49 8.03 -20.90 -3.27
C GLU A 49 8.69 -20.59 -4.62
N ARG A 50 8.14 -21.11 -5.73
CA ARG A 50 8.63 -20.79 -7.09
C ARG A 50 8.52 -19.31 -7.43
N ARG A 51 7.58 -18.60 -6.81
CA ARG A 51 7.41 -17.14 -6.94
C ARG A 51 8.19 -16.37 -5.88
N GLY A 52 9.00 -17.04 -5.06
CA GLY A 52 9.77 -16.44 -3.97
C GLY A 52 8.94 -16.04 -2.76
N VAL A 53 7.67 -16.46 -2.69
CA VAL A 53 6.77 -16.18 -1.56
C VAL A 53 6.94 -17.28 -0.51
N ARG A 54 7.13 -16.89 0.75
CA ARG A 54 7.23 -17.83 1.88
C ARG A 54 6.13 -17.58 2.87
N CYS A 55 5.33 -18.60 3.16
CA CYS A 55 4.22 -18.51 4.09
C CYS A 55 4.52 -19.28 5.38
N GLU A 56 4.30 -18.65 6.52
CA GLU A 56 4.28 -19.29 7.82
C GLU A 56 2.92 -19.97 8.00
N ALA A 57 2.93 -21.27 8.29
CA ALA A 57 1.74 -22.08 8.57
C ALA A 57 0.67 -22.05 7.44
N LEU A 58 1.09 -22.19 6.18
CA LEU A 58 0.14 -22.34 5.06
C LEU A 58 -0.68 -23.63 5.23
N ALA A 59 -1.99 -23.50 5.38
CA ALA A 59 -2.92 -24.61 5.33
C ALA A 59 -4.16 -24.25 4.51
N LEU A 60 -4.52 -25.11 3.57
CA LEU A 60 -5.70 -24.95 2.70
C LEU A 60 -6.70 -26.08 2.95
N GLU A 61 -7.92 -25.71 3.29
CA GLU A 61 -9.04 -26.63 3.43
C GLU A 61 -9.95 -26.55 2.20
N LEU A 62 -10.02 -27.64 1.44
CA LEU A 62 -10.92 -27.71 0.29
C LEU A 62 -12.30 -28.25 0.69
N ALA A 63 -13.35 -27.56 0.26
CA ALA A 63 -14.71 -28.04 0.43
C ALA A 63 -14.94 -29.37 -0.32
N PRO A 64 -15.88 -30.23 0.14
CA PRO A 64 -16.18 -31.52 -0.51
C PRO A 64 -16.55 -31.42 -1.97
N THR A 65 -17.21 -30.33 -2.34
CA THR A 65 -17.65 -30.04 -3.71
C THR A 65 -16.56 -29.38 -4.55
N LEU A 66 -15.40 -29.06 -3.98
CA LEU A 66 -14.31 -28.30 -4.61
C LEU A 66 -14.73 -26.90 -5.11
N GLY A 67 -15.91 -26.41 -4.72
CA GLY A 67 -16.39 -25.07 -5.06
C GLY A 67 -15.80 -23.96 -4.18
N SER A 68 -15.09 -24.31 -3.12
CA SER A 68 -14.39 -23.34 -2.26
C SER A 68 -13.15 -23.92 -1.61
N ALA A 69 -12.24 -23.01 -1.26
CA ALA A 69 -11.01 -23.27 -0.52
C ALA A 69 -10.89 -22.26 0.63
N THR A 70 -10.61 -22.72 1.83
CA THR A 70 -10.36 -21.85 2.98
C THR A 70 -8.88 -21.88 3.33
N LEU A 71 -8.26 -20.71 3.36
CA LEU A 71 -6.92 -20.47 3.85
C LEU A 71 -6.99 -20.27 5.36
N ALA A 72 -6.24 -21.08 6.11
CA ALA A 72 -6.08 -20.92 7.54
C ALA A 72 -5.31 -19.63 7.88
N PRO A 73 -5.43 -19.14 9.12
CA PRO A 73 -4.67 -17.99 9.56
C PRO A 73 -3.17 -18.13 9.36
N GLY A 74 -2.54 -17.10 8.79
CA GLY A 74 -1.11 -17.15 8.49
C GLY A 74 -0.56 -15.86 7.92
N ARG A 75 0.76 -15.85 7.68
CA ARG A 75 1.48 -14.72 7.09
C ARG A 75 2.36 -15.20 5.95
N CYS A 76 2.28 -14.51 4.82
CA CYS A 76 3.10 -14.75 3.65
C CYS A 76 4.03 -13.56 3.42
N THR A 77 5.33 -13.82 3.41
CA THR A 77 6.36 -12.87 3.01
C THR A 77 6.55 -12.89 1.51
N LEU A 78 6.63 -11.72 0.89
CA LEU A 78 6.78 -11.56 -0.55
C LEU A 78 8.22 -11.12 -0.87
N PRO A 79 8.74 -11.46 -2.06
CA PRO A 79 10.06 -10.98 -2.50
C PRO A 79 10.06 -9.48 -2.88
N SER A 80 8.92 -8.80 -2.75
CA SER A 80 8.74 -7.41 -3.16
C SER A 80 9.29 -6.46 -2.11
N GLU A 81 10.02 -5.43 -2.53
CA GLU A 81 10.44 -4.35 -1.63
C GLU A 81 9.29 -3.40 -1.24
N ARG A 82 8.13 -3.51 -1.91
CA ARG A 82 6.98 -2.63 -1.67
C ARG A 82 6.07 -3.18 -0.58
N ILE A 83 5.67 -4.44 -0.71
CA ILE A 83 4.91 -5.18 0.30
C ILE A 83 5.79 -6.33 0.74
N LEU A 84 6.24 -6.29 2.00
CA LEU A 84 7.11 -7.31 2.58
C LEU A 84 6.32 -8.53 3.00
N SER A 85 5.12 -8.33 3.54
CA SER A 85 4.27 -9.41 4.00
C SER A 85 2.79 -9.10 3.85
N VAL A 86 2.00 -10.16 3.66
CA VAL A 86 0.54 -10.19 3.69
C VAL A 86 0.14 -11.18 4.78
N ALA A 87 -0.64 -10.77 5.77
CA ALA A 87 -1.18 -11.65 6.78
C ALA A 87 -2.70 -11.73 6.70
N PHE A 88 -3.22 -12.93 6.96
CA PHE A 88 -4.64 -13.24 7.08
C PHE A 88 -4.87 -13.75 8.50
N PRO A 89 -4.95 -12.86 9.52
CA PRO A 89 -5.02 -13.29 10.92
C PRO A 89 -6.28 -14.11 11.24
N GLU A 90 -7.33 -13.97 10.44
CA GLU A 90 -8.58 -14.73 10.57
C GLU A 90 -8.79 -15.72 9.41
N GLY A 91 -7.77 -15.91 8.56
CA GLY A 91 -7.87 -16.70 7.34
C GLY A 91 -8.58 -15.97 6.19
N ALA A 92 -8.79 -16.69 5.10
CA ALA A 92 -9.49 -16.19 3.92
C ALA A 92 -10.25 -17.34 3.22
N THR A 93 -11.33 -17.03 2.51
CA THR A 93 -12.10 -18.01 1.74
C THR A 93 -12.06 -17.63 0.27
N ALA A 94 -11.72 -18.59 -0.59
CA ALA A 94 -11.76 -18.46 -2.03
C ALA A 94 -12.89 -19.31 -2.59
N THR A 95 -13.73 -18.71 -3.43
CA THR A 95 -14.71 -19.43 -4.25
C THR A 95 -14.06 -19.84 -5.56
N LEU A 96 -14.16 -21.11 -5.90
CA LEU A 96 -13.52 -21.72 -7.07
C LEU A 96 -14.56 -21.99 -8.16
N GLY A 97 -14.26 -21.54 -9.37
CA GLY A 97 -14.98 -21.87 -10.58
C GLY A 97 -14.22 -22.85 -11.46
N LEU A 98 -14.76 -23.11 -12.65
CA LEU A 98 -14.11 -23.97 -13.64
C LEU A 98 -12.79 -23.38 -14.16
N ASP A 99 -12.74 -22.05 -14.32
CA ASP A 99 -11.61 -21.34 -14.92
C ASP A 99 -10.62 -20.76 -13.91
N GLY A 100 -10.86 -20.96 -12.60
CA GLY A 100 -9.98 -20.49 -11.53
C GLY A 100 -10.71 -19.92 -10.33
N VAL A 101 -10.02 -19.05 -9.58
CA VAL A 101 -10.60 -18.36 -8.42
C VAL A 101 -11.55 -17.28 -8.91
N GLN A 102 -12.81 -17.32 -8.49
CA GLN A 102 -13.81 -16.32 -8.87
C GLN A 102 -13.90 -15.19 -7.86
N ARG A 103 -13.78 -15.52 -6.57
CA ARG A 103 -13.98 -14.60 -5.47
C ARG A 103 -13.09 -14.95 -4.29
N VAL A 104 -12.57 -13.96 -3.59
CA VAL A 104 -11.77 -14.08 -2.37
C VAL A 104 -12.39 -13.19 -1.31
N GLU A 105 -12.68 -13.76 -0.15
CA GLU A 105 -13.24 -13.08 1.01
C GLU A 105 -12.29 -13.23 2.19
N ALA A 106 -11.95 -12.12 2.84
CA ALA A 106 -11.12 -12.15 4.05
C ALA A 106 -11.69 -11.18 5.08
N PRO A 107 -11.96 -11.60 6.34
CA PRO A 107 -12.41 -10.69 7.37
C PRO A 107 -11.39 -9.57 7.63
N VAL A 108 -10.12 -9.96 7.76
CA VAL A 108 -9.00 -9.05 8.02
C VAL A 108 -7.81 -9.42 7.16
N VAL A 109 -7.18 -8.41 6.56
CA VAL A 109 -5.90 -8.54 5.86
C VAL A 109 -4.94 -7.51 6.40
N GLU A 110 -3.71 -7.91 6.74
CA GLU A 110 -2.64 -6.99 7.12
C GLU A 110 -1.57 -6.96 6.04
N LEU A 111 -1.19 -5.78 5.58
CA LEU A 111 -0.10 -5.58 4.63
C LEU A 111 1.03 -4.80 5.28
N GLU A 112 2.21 -5.41 5.32
CA GLU A 112 3.43 -4.76 5.77
C GLU A 112 4.17 -4.13 4.59
N ARG A 113 4.44 -2.83 4.67
CA ARG A 113 5.13 -2.08 3.61
C ARG A 113 6.62 -1.97 3.86
N GLY A 114 7.42 -2.21 2.82
CA GLY A 114 8.89 -2.26 2.92
C GLY A 114 9.62 -0.94 2.75
N ARG A 115 9.08 0.00 1.97
CA ARG A 115 9.65 1.34 1.81
C ARG A 115 8.70 2.43 2.29
N ARG A 116 9.31 3.48 2.84
CA ARG A 116 8.66 4.73 3.25
C ARG A 116 7.93 5.36 2.06
N ILE A 117 6.60 5.38 2.11
CA ILE A 117 5.81 6.36 1.38
C ILE A 117 5.46 7.44 2.41
N PRO A 118 6.10 8.63 2.38
CA PRO A 118 5.71 9.68 3.29
C PRO A 118 4.28 10.11 2.94
N LEU A 119 3.30 9.74 3.76
CA LEU A 119 1.92 10.22 3.62
C LEU A 119 1.75 11.65 4.15
N GLU A 120 2.80 12.20 4.79
CA GLU A 120 2.87 13.60 5.19
C GLU A 120 2.69 14.55 4.00
N GLY A 121 1.85 15.56 4.19
CA GLY A 121 1.63 16.62 3.20
C GLY A 121 0.58 16.31 2.14
N LEU A 122 0.03 15.09 2.06
CA LEU A 122 -1.02 14.77 1.08
C LEU A 122 -2.29 15.59 1.35
N GLY A 123 -2.74 15.64 2.61
CA GLY A 123 -3.90 16.47 3.02
C GLY A 123 -3.71 17.96 2.76
N ALA A 124 -2.50 18.50 2.96
CA ALA A 124 -2.20 19.90 2.67
C ALA A 124 -2.10 20.18 1.16
N ALA A 125 -1.51 19.25 0.39
CA ALA A 125 -1.37 19.38 -1.07
C ALA A 125 -2.72 19.26 -1.80
N LEU A 126 -3.60 18.38 -1.34
CA LEU A 126 -4.98 18.27 -1.84
C LEU A 126 -5.69 19.63 -1.74
N LEU A 127 -5.54 20.31 -0.60
CA LEU A 127 -6.24 21.55 -0.32
C LEU A 127 -5.61 22.79 -0.97
N ALA A 128 -4.32 22.76 -1.33
CA ALA A 128 -3.57 23.89 -1.87
C ALA A 128 -3.83 24.21 -3.37
N GLY A 129 -4.66 23.42 -4.07
CA GLY A 129 -5.08 23.74 -5.44
C GLY A 129 -3.96 23.67 -6.50
N GLY A 130 -2.94 22.85 -6.28
CA GLY A 130 -1.83 22.62 -7.22
C GLY A 130 -2.04 21.43 -8.17
N PRO A 131 -1.04 21.10 -9.01
CA PRO A 131 -1.08 19.91 -9.85
C PRO A 131 -1.22 18.64 -9.01
N VAL A 132 -1.89 17.62 -9.56
CA VAL A 132 -2.15 16.34 -8.86
C VAL A 132 -0.83 15.77 -8.34
N PRO A 133 -0.69 15.53 -7.02
CA PRO A 133 0.52 14.97 -6.44
C PRO A 133 0.95 13.68 -7.14
N GLU A 134 2.25 13.53 -7.41
CA GLU A 134 2.82 12.37 -8.12
C GLU A 134 2.38 11.02 -7.53
N LYS A 135 2.17 10.96 -6.21
CA LYS A 135 1.71 9.74 -5.51
C LYS A 135 0.27 9.36 -5.91
N LEU A 136 -0.60 10.34 -6.07
CA LEU A 136 -1.98 10.10 -6.52
C LEU A 136 -1.98 9.72 -8.00
N ARG A 137 -1.12 10.34 -8.82
CA ARG A 137 -0.91 9.93 -10.22
C ARG A 137 -0.49 8.46 -10.32
N ARG A 138 0.54 8.05 -9.57
CA ARG A 138 0.99 6.65 -9.53
C ARG A 138 -0.09 5.67 -9.04
N ALA A 139 -0.96 6.09 -8.13
CA ALA A 139 -2.08 5.27 -7.66
C ALA A 139 -3.13 5.10 -8.76
N VAL A 140 -3.46 6.18 -9.47
CA VAL A 140 -4.33 6.19 -10.64
C VAL A 140 -3.76 5.29 -11.75
N ASP A 141 -2.49 5.45 -12.11
CA ASP A 141 -1.83 4.62 -13.12
C ASP A 141 -1.81 3.14 -12.70
N GLY A 142 -1.62 2.87 -11.41
CA GLY A 142 -1.66 1.53 -10.83
C GLY A 142 -3.04 0.88 -10.98
N LEU A 143 -4.11 1.63 -10.72
CA LEU A 143 -5.49 1.17 -10.90
C LEU A 143 -5.81 0.92 -12.37
N ALA A 144 -5.38 1.81 -13.28
CA ALA A 144 -5.56 1.64 -14.71
C ALA A 144 -4.89 0.35 -15.20
N ARG A 145 -3.65 0.08 -14.76
CA ARG A 145 -2.95 -1.18 -15.09
C ARG A 145 -3.65 -2.40 -14.51
N ALA A 146 -4.07 -2.34 -13.24
CA ALA A 146 -4.79 -3.42 -12.59
C ALA A 146 -6.13 -3.74 -13.29
N SER A 147 -6.76 -2.78 -13.96
CA SER A 147 -7.99 -3.01 -14.72
C SER A 147 -7.82 -3.96 -15.92
N GLY A 148 -6.58 -4.08 -16.45
CA GLY A 148 -6.24 -5.01 -17.52
C GLY A 148 -5.92 -6.42 -17.03
N GLU A 149 -5.78 -6.63 -15.71
CA GLU A 149 -5.46 -7.93 -15.13
C GLU A 149 -6.71 -8.76 -14.84
N GLU A 150 -6.60 -10.07 -15.01
CA GLU A 150 -7.63 -11.00 -14.56
C GLU A 150 -7.53 -11.17 -13.04
N LEU A 151 -8.26 -10.32 -12.33
CA LEU A 151 -8.36 -10.36 -10.87
C LEU A 151 -9.69 -11.00 -10.44
N PRO A 152 -9.68 -11.90 -9.44
CA PRO A 152 -10.91 -12.37 -8.83
C PRO A 152 -11.63 -11.20 -8.14
N ALA A 153 -12.93 -11.36 -7.89
CA ALA A 153 -13.61 -10.45 -6.98
C ALA A 153 -12.98 -10.56 -5.58
N ILE A 154 -12.66 -9.45 -4.94
CA ILE A 154 -12.04 -9.41 -3.62
C ILE A 154 -12.98 -8.67 -2.68
N GLU A 155 -13.26 -9.25 -1.52
CA GLU A 155 -13.96 -8.60 -0.43
C GLU A 155 -13.15 -8.75 0.85
N VAL A 156 -12.75 -7.62 1.43
CA VAL A 156 -11.98 -7.55 2.66
C VAL A 156 -12.75 -6.72 3.66
N GLY A 157 -13.12 -7.32 4.80
CA GLY A 157 -13.82 -6.62 5.87
C GLY A 157 -12.99 -5.46 6.41
N ARG A 158 -11.71 -5.73 6.71
CA ARG A 158 -10.76 -4.74 7.20
C ARG A 158 -9.35 -4.97 6.65
N LEU A 159 -8.80 -3.96 6.00
CA LEU A 159 -7.44 -3.94 5.47
C LEU A 159 -6.56 -3.03 6.34
N VAL A 160 -5.54 -3.60 6.98
CA VAL A 160 -4.60 -2.86 7.82
C VAL A 160 -3.27 -2.72 7.10
N LEU A 161 -2.86 -1.49 6.83
CA LEU A 161 -1.55 -1.17 6.26
C LEU A 161 -0.58 -0.80 7.37
N THR A 162 0.37 -1.69 7.67
CA THR A 162 1.41 -1.47 8.67
C THR A 162 2.71 -0.98 8.01
N SER A 163 3.50 -0.23 8.76
CA SER A 163 4.83 0.23 8.36
C SER A 163 5.67 0.43 9.62
N PRO A 164 6.97 0.06 9.62
CA PRO A 164 7.81 0.11 10.82
C PRO A 164 7.98 1.52 11.42
N GLU A 165 7.74 2.58 10.63
CA GLU A 165 7.99 3.96 11.04
C GLU A 165 6.70 4.78 11.27
N ARG A 166 5.50 4.19 11.14
CA ARG A 166 4.22 4.92 11.25
C ARG A 166 3.13 4.13 11.95
N ALA A 167 2.15 4.87 12.47
CA ALA A 167 0.89 4.30 12.91
C ALA A 167 0.22 3.52 11.78
N PRO A 168 -0.40 2.36 12.10
CA PRO A 168 -1.14 1.57 11.13
C PRO A 168 -2.32 2.36 10.56
N VAL A 169 -2.63 2.11 9.29
CA VAL A 169 -3.79 2.68 8.60
C VAL A 169 -4.81 1.57 8.38
N ALA A 170 -6.05 1.75 8.83
CA ALA A 170 -7.12 0.79 8.59
C ALA A 170 -8.07 1.32 7.52
N ILE A 171 -8.44 0.43 6.59
CA ILE A 171 -9.43 0.64 5.54
C ILE A 171 -10.52 -0.40 5.76
N GLU A 172 -11.76 0.05 5.91
CA GLU A 172 -12.91 -0.80 6.19
C GLU A 172 -13.69 -1.07 4.90
N GLY A 173 -14.25 -2.27 4.78
CA GLY A 173 -15.17 -2.68 3.71
C GLY A 173 -14.59 -2.56 2.30
N VAL A 174 -13.36 -3.05 2.07
CA VAL A 174 -12.72 -2.98 0.77
C VAL A 174 -13.33 -4.03 -0.17
N ARG A 175 -13.87 -3.60 -1.30
CA ARG A 175 -14.38 -4.49 -2.36
C ARG A 175 -13.69 -4.16 -3.67
N ALA A 176 -13.23 -5.17 -4.40
CA ALA A 176 -12.71 -5.02 -5.75
C ALA A 176 -13.43 -6.01 -6.66
N ARG A 177 -13.96 -5.56 -7.79
CA ARG A 177 -14.65 -6.43 -8.75
C ARG A 177 -14.50 -5.92 -10.16
N ARG A 178 -14.56 -6.85 -11.12
CA ARG A 178 -14.62 -6.49 -12.54
C ARG A 178 -16.04 -6.07 -12.91
N THR A 179 -16.15 -5.03 -13.70
CA THR A 179 -17.37 -4.54 -14.33
C THR A 179 -17.22 -4.62 -15.85
N GLU A 180 -18.29 -4.30 -16.58
CA GLU A 180 -18.24 -4.19 -18.05
C GLU A 180 -17.24 -3.10 -18.51
N SER A 181 -17.09 -2.04 -17.71
CA SER A 181 -16.21 -0.90 -17.97
C SER A 181 -14.76 -1.09 -17.52
N GLY A 182 -14.45 -2.12 -16.71
CA GLY A 182 -13.10 -2.36 -16.20
C GLY A 182 -13.09 -2.89 -14.75
N LEU A 183 -12.34 -2.24 -13.88
CA LEU A 183 -12.21 -2.57 -12.45
C LEU A 183 -12.93 -1.53 -11.60
N ARG A 184 -13.75 -2.00 -10.67
CA ARG A 184 -14.40 -1.17 -9.65
C ARG A 184 -13.88 -1.54 -8.26
N LEU A 185 -13.36 -0.54 -7.55
CA LEU A 185 -12.87 -0.63 -6.18
C LEU A 185 -13.75 0.24 -5.28
N GLU A 186 -14.20 -0.30 -4.17
CA GLU A 186 -15.01 0.37 -3.16
C GLU A 186 -14.33 0.22 -1.80
N ALA A 187 -14.43 1.24 -0.95
CA ALA A 187 -14.06 1.17 0.46
C ALA A 187 -15.04 2.00 1.28
N GLU A 188 -15.48 1.48 2.43
CA GLU A 188 -16.52 2.13 3.25
C GLU A 188 -15.96 3.22 4.15
N GLY A 189 -14.70 3.08 4.56
CA GLY A 189 -14.03 4.09 5.36
C GLY A 189 -12.54 3.90 5.42
N LEU A 190 -11.83 5.02 5.55
CA LEU A 190 -10.39 5.06 5.74
C LEU A 190 -10.06 6.13 6.78
N ALA A 191 -9.57 5.70 7.93
CA ALA A 191 -9.07 6.60 8.97
C ALA A 191 -7.58 6.86 8.74
N LEU A 192 -7.22 8.10 8.40
CA LEU A 192 -5.82 8.50 8.31
C LEU A 192 -5.28 8.85 9.70
N PRO A 193 -4.01 8.56 9.99
CA PRO A 193 -3.40 8.96 11.25
C PRO A 193 -3.45 10.49 11.40
N PRO A 194 -3.67 11.01 12.62
CA PRO A 194 -3.75 12.44 12.86
C PRO A 194 -2.46 13.13 12.43
N THR A 195 -2.59 14.28 11.79
CA THR A 195 -1.45 15.15 11.50
C THR A 195 -1.33 16.17 12.62
N GLU A 196 -0.26 16.07 13.40
CA GLU A 196 0.04 16.99 14.50
C GLU A 196 1.06 18.05 14.05
N ARG A 197 0.70 19.33 14.24
CA ARG A 197 1.56 20.50 14.06
C ARG A 197 1.46 21.37 15.32
N PRO A 198 2.46 22.23 15.64
CA PRO A 198 2.38 23.11 16.80
C PRO A 198 1.09 23.95 16.79
N GLY A 199 0.19 23.71 17.76
CA GLY A 199 -1.09 24.42 17.89
C GLY A 199 -2.24 23.94 17.00
N LEU A 200 -2.05 22.88 16.20
CA LEU A 200 -3.04 22.34 15.25
C LEU A 200 -2.94 20.81 15.14
N ARG A 201 -4.05 20.12 15.40
CA ARG A 201 -4.25 18.70 15.11
C ARG A 201 -5.33 18.57 14.05
N LEU A 202 -4.99 17.94 12.94
CA LEU A 202 -5.90 17.64 11.85
C LEU A 202 -6.15 16.13 11.82
N GLU A 203 -7.40 15.74 12.00
CA GLU A 203 -7.87 14.38 11.78
C GLU A 203 -8.61 14.34 10.44
N VAL A 204 -8.24 13.37 9.59
CA VAL A 204 -8.86 13.16 8.29
C VAL A 204 -9.43 11.75 8.26
N ALA A 205 -10.74 11.67 8.09
CA ALA A 205 -11.44 10.42 7.86
C ALA A 205 -12.05 10.47 6.46
N LEU A 206 -11.69 9.54 5.59
CA LEU A 206 -12.37 9.32 4.34
C LEU A 206 -13.55 8.38 4.62
N GLY A 207 -14.74 8.78 4.19
CA GLY A 207 -15.93 7.93 4.19
C GLY A 207 -15.91 7.01 2.97
N GLU A 208 -17.07 6.83 2.35
CA GLU A 208 -17.20 5.99 1.17
C GLU A 208 -16.29 6.50 0.05
N LEU A 209 -15.48 5.58 -0.48
CA LEU A 209 -14.60 5.75 -1.62
C LEU A 209 -15.04 4.78 -2.70
N VAL A 210 -15.26 5.30 -3.90
CA VAL A 210 -15.56 4.51 -5.09
C VAL A 210 -14.56 4.90 -6.16
N ALA A 211 -13.86 3.92 -6.71
CA ALA A 211 -12.98 4.08 -7.85
C ALA A 211 -13.41 3.16 -8.98
N GLU A 212 -13.51 3.71 -10.18
CA GLU A 212 -13.72 2.95 -11.41
C GLU A 212 -12.53 3.18 -12.32
N ALA A 213 -11.97 2.10 -12.85
CA ALA A 213 -10.74 2.12 -13.62
C ALA A 213 -10.89 1.28 -14.88
N SER A 214 -10.46 1.83 -16.00
CA SER A 214 -10.23 1.16 -17.28
C SER A 214 -8.77 1.38 -17.69
N ALA A 215 -8.38 0.82 -18.84
CA ALA A 215 -7.02 1.00 -19.35
C ALA A 215 -6.69 2.47 -19.67
N ALA A 216 -7.68 3.24 -20.11
CA ALA A 216 -7.51 4.63 -20.57
C ALA A 216 -7.97 5.68 -19.54
N GLU A 217 -8.90 5.32 -18.65
CA GLU A 217 -9.57 6.26 -17.75
C GLU A 217 -9.70 5.71 -16.34
N VAL A 218 -9.55 6.57 -15.34
CA VAL A 218 -9.80 6.27 -13.93
C VAL A 218 -10.59 7.41 -13.31
N SER A 219 -11.65 7.09 -12.59
CA SER A 219 -12.39 8.04 -11.77
C SER A 219 -12.41 7.55 -10.33
N ILE A 220 -12.15 8.44 -9.38
CA ILE A 220 -12.17 8.16 -7.94
C ILE A 220 -13.00 9.23 -7.27
N GLY A 221 -14.11 8.85 -6.67
CA GLY A 221 -14.94 9.70 -5.82
C GLY A 221 -14.77 9.30 -4.36
N ALA A 222 -14.61 10.28 -3.46
CA ALA A 222 -14.60 10.04 -2.03
C ALA A 222 -15.20 11.22 -1.27
N THR A 223 -15.77 10.93 -0.10
CA THR A 223 -16.17 11.97 0.85
C THR A 223 -15.13 12.05 1.97
N ALA A 224 -14.54 13.22 2.22
CA ALA A 224 -13.57 13.41 3.31
C ALA A 224 -14.18 14.24 4.44
N THR A 225 -14.05 13.77 5.67
CA THR A 225 -14.33 14.51 6.89
C THR A 225 -13.03 15.00 7.50
N LEU A 226 -12.93 16.32 7.68
CA LEU A 226 -11.81 17.02 8.28
C LEU A 226 -12.23 17.51 9.67
N ASP A 227 -11.60 17.00 10.72
CA ASP A 227 -11.78 17.50 12.09
C ASP A 227 -10.54 18.29 12.53
N PHE A 228 -10.76 19.57 12.84
CA PHE A 228 -9.72 20.50 13.26
C PHE A 228 -9.79 20.71 14.77
N ARG A 229 -8.72 20.33 15.46
CA ARG A 229 -8.54 20.59 16.90
C ARG A 229 -7.32 21.48 17.11
N GLY A 230 -7.40 22.51 17.95
CA GLY A 230 -6.29 23.45 18.10
C GLY A 230 -6.51 24.51 19.17
N SER A 231 -5.69 25.56 19.17
CA SER A 231 -5.84 26.66 20.13
C SER A 231 -7.14 27.45 19.95
N ALA A 232 -7.62 28.11 21.01
CA ALA A 232 -8.92 28.83 21.04
C ALA A 232 -9.13 29.85 19.89
N ARG A 233 -8.05 30.48 19.39
CA ARG A 233 -8.09 31.40 18.24
C ARG A 233 -8.38 30.69 16.90
N LEU A 234 -7.96 29.43 16.74
CA LEU A 234 -8.23 28.62 15.54
C LEU A 234 -9.57 27.88 15.64
N LEU A 235 -9.89 27.35 16.84
CA LEU A 235 -11.16 26.66 17.10
C LEU A 235 -12.40 27.55 16.93
N SER A 236 -12.31 28.84 17.28
CA SER A 236 -13.44 29.78 17.11
C SER A 236 -13.78 30.07 15.64
N ARG A 237 -12.87 29.81 14.69
CA ARG A 237 -13.10 30.02 13.25
C ARG A 237 -13.36 28.73 12.46
N PHE A 238 -12.81 27.59 12.91
CA PHE A 238 -12.81 26.34 12.15
C PHE A 238 -13.10 25.09 12.98
N GLY A 239 -13.45 25.23 14.27
CA GLY A 239 -13.70 24.09 15.15
C GLY A 239 -14.80 23.16 14.65
N GLY A 240 -14.52 21.86 14.77
CA GLY A 240 -15.45 20.76 14.51
C GLY A 240 -15.28 20.09 13.15
N ALA A 241 -15.94 18.95 13.01
CA ALA A 241 -15.93 18.14 11.79
C ALA A 241 -16.57 18.87 10.60
N ARG A 242 -15.95 18.75 9.43
CA ARG A 242 -16.40 19.36 8.18
C ARG A 242 -16.23 18.37 7.05
N THR A 243 -17.21 18.32 6.15
CA THR A 243 -17.22 17.39 5.04
C THR A 243 -16.88 18.09 3.74
N VAL A 244 -16.02 17.48 2.93
CA VAL A 244 -15.66 17.91 1.58
C VAL A 244 -15.74 16.72 0.63
N GLY A 245 -16.25 16.94 -0.58
CA GLY A 245 -16.19 15.97 -1.66
C GLY A 245 -14.81 16.02 -2.31
N LEU A 246 -14.29 14.85 -2.69
CA LEU A 246 -13.05 14.68 -3.43
C LEU A 246 -13.34 13.86 -4.68
N ARG A 247 -12.92 14.38 -5.83
CA ARG A 247 -13.00 13.71 -7.12
C ARG A 247 -11.63 13.77 -7.78
N LEU A 248 -11.08 12.61 -8.12
CA LEU A 248 -9.80 12.47 -8.81
C LEU A 248 -10.06 11.71 -10.11
N GLU A 249 -9.64 12.29 -11.22
CA GLU A 249 -9.80 11.73 -12.56
C GLU A 249 -8.44 11.59 -13.22
N GLY A 250 -8.27 10.51 -13.97
CA GLY A 250 -7.17 10.27 -14.88
C GLY A 250 -7.73 9.93 -16.26
N GLU A 251 -7.23 10.58 -17.30
CA GLU A 251 -7.65 10.37 -18.69
C GLU A 251 -6.43 10.12 -19.58
N ALA A 252 -6.64 9.42 -20.70
CA ALA A 252 -5.61 9.07 -21.68
C ALA A 252 -4.40 8.37 -21.04
N LEU A 253 -4.65 7.52 -20.03
CA LEU A 253 -3.63 6.85 -19.21
C LEU A 253 -2.81 5.80 -19.99
N ASP A 254 -3.31 5.38 -21.14
CA ASP A 254 -2.66 4.48 -22.10
C ASP A 254 -1.81 5.22 -23.14
N THR A 255 -1.76 6.56 -23.09
CA THR A 255 -0.99 7.40 -24.02
C THR A 255 0.29 7.96 -23.38
N GLU A 256 1.14 8.60 -24.19
CA GLU A 256 2.37 9.25 -23.71
C GLU A 256 2.09 10.52 -22.87
N ASP A 257 0.90 11.12 -22.99
CA ASP A 257 0.50 12.38 -22.35
C ASP A 257 -0.76 12.21 -21.45
N PRO A 258 -0.65 11.47 -20.33
CA PRO A 258 -1.77 11.26 -19.41
C PRO A 258 -2.19 12.55 -18.70
N ARG A 259 -3.49 12.75 -18.56
CA ARG A 259 -4.10 13.91 -17.90
C ARG A 259 -4.66 13.51 -16.56
N TYR A 260 -4.53 14.40 -15.57
CA TYR A 260 -5.06 14.16 -14.23
C TYR A 260 -5.74 15.42 -13.72
N ALA A 261 -6.95 15.26 -13.20
CA ALA A 261 -7.73 16.32 -12.59
C ALA A 261 -8.06 15.95 -11.15
N LEU A 262 -7.89 16.88 -10.22
CA LEU A 262 -8.32 16.73 -8.85
C LEU A 262 -9.25 17.88 -8.52
N GLU A 263 -10.49 17.54 -8.25
CA GLU A 263 -11.52 18.47 -7.82
C GLU A 263 -11.85 18.22 -6.35
N LEU A 264 -11.96 19.32 -5.62
CA LEU A 264 -12.51 19.32 -4.28
C LEU A 264 -13.77 20.16 -4.35
N ASP A 265 -14.86 19.63 -3.81
CA ASP A 265 -16.12 20.35 -3.67
C ASP A 265 -16.52 20.47 -2.19
N GLY A 266 -17.15 21.57 -1.83
CA GLY A 266 -17.62 21.81 -0.48
C GLY A 266 -17.60 23.30 -0.10
N PRO A 267 -18.61 23.75 0.68
CA PRO A 267 -18.81 25.17 1.00
C PRO A 267 -17.67 25.78 1.82
N ILE A 268 -16.81 24.95 2.41
CA ILE A 268 -15.72 25.38 3.29
C ILE A 268 -14.37 25.52 2.57
N LEU A 269 -14.23 25.00 1.36
CA LEU A 269 -12.94 24.97 0.62
C LEU A 269 -12.30 26.35 0.42
N PRO A 270 -13.04 27.42 0.05
CA PRO A 270 -12.44 28.74 -0.10
C PRO A 270 -11.85 29.28 1.22
N ARG A 271 -12.43 28.89 2.36
CA ARG A 271 -11.94 29.31 3.69
C ARG A 271 -10.73 28.48 4.13
N VAL A 272 -10.73 27.18 3.84
CA VAL A 272 -9.61 26.28 4.13
C VAL A 272 -8.39 26.63 3.28
N ARG A 273 -8.58 26.92 1.99
CA ARG A 273 -7.52 27.38 1.07
C ARG A 273 -6.80 28.62 1.60
N ARG A 274 -7.53 29.68 1.89
CA ARG A 274 -6.96 30.93 2.46
C ARG A 274 -6.20 30.71 3.77
N LEU A 275 -6.66 29.77 4.59
CA LEU A 275 -6.00 29.48 5.87
C LEU A 275 -4.70 28.69 5.66
N LEU A 276 -4.67 27.75 4.73
CA LEU A 276 -3.45 27.03 4.38
C LEU A 276 -2.43 27.93 3.68
N GLU A 277 -2.90 28.84 2.83
CA GLU A 277 -2.07 29.91 2.26
C GLU A 277 -1.48 30.77 3.38
N GLY A 278 -2.31 31.32 4.28
CA GLY A 278 -1.80 32.12 5.40
C GLY A 278 -0.88 31.36 6.38
N LEU A 279 -1.11 30.07 6.59
CA LEU A 279 -0.20 29.21 7.37
C LEU A 279 1.10 28.93 6.64
N ARG A 280 1.05 28.77 5.31
CA ARG A 280 2.24 28.58 4.48
C ARG A 280 3.08 29.85 4.51
N ASP A 281 2.47 31.01 4.31
CA ASP A 281 3.14 32.30 4.33
C ASP A 281 3.81 32.54 5.69
N ALA A 282 3.09 32.31 6.80
CA ALA A 282 3.64 32.45 8.15
C ALA A 282 4.76 31.44 8.46
N LEU A 283 4.74 30.26 7.84
CA LEU A 283 5.82 29.27 7.98
C LEU A 283 7.03 29.60 7.09
N GLU A 284 6.81 30.16 5.91
CA GLU A 284 7.87 30.63 5.01
C GLU A 284 8.56 31.85 5.62
N GLU A 285 7.81 32.80 6.19
CA GLU A 285 8.32 33.96 6.95
C GLU A 285 9.21 33.49 8.13
N ARG A 286 8.67 32.60 8.98
CA ARG A 286 9.41 32.08 10.13
C ARG A 286 10.63 31.24 9.72
N ARG A 287 10.60 30.62 8.54
CA ARG A 287 11.76 29.92 7.98
C ARG A 287 12.82 30.90 7.50
N GLY A 288 12.41 32.00 6.87
CA GLY A 288 13.27 33.13 6.54
C GLY A 288 13.99 33.66 7.77
N ASP A 289 13.25 33.99 8.83
CA ASP A 289 13.82 34.49 10.09
C ASP A 289 14.85 33.52 10.72
N LEU A 290 14.58 32.21 10.61
CA LEU A 290 15.48 31.18 11.13
C LEU A 290 16.73 30.98 10.26
N GLU A 291 16.63 31.18 8.95
CA GLU A 291 17.76 31.12 8.02
C GLU A 291 18.63 32.37 8.16
N GLU A 292 18.02 33.56 8.23
CA GLU A 292 18.70 34.84 8.50
C GLU A 292 19.42 34.80 9.86
N GLY A 293 18.74 34.40 10.94
CA GLY A 293 19.35 34.25 12.26
C GLY A 293 20.39 33.12 12.37
N ARG A 294 20.50 32.23 11.37
CA ARG A 294 21.60 31.26 11.26
C ARG A 294 22.78 31.84 10.48
N GLU A 295 22.53 32.68 9.50
CA GLU A 295 23.56 33.38 8.74
C GLU A 295 24.25 34.43 9.60
N GLU A 296 23.50 35.23 10.37
CA GLU A 296 24.06 36.17 11.35
C GLU A 296 25.00 35.48 12.34
N ARG A 297 24.57 34.35 12.93
CA ARG A 297 25.42 33.57 13.84
C ARG A 297 26.65 32.94 13.17
N ARG A 298 26.59 32.68 11.87
CA ARG A 298 27.75 32.20 11.10
C ARG A 298 28.72 33.35 10.83
N GLN A 299 28.20 34.54 10.54
CA GLN A 299 28.97 35.76 10.34
C GLN A 299 29.69 36.16 11.63
N GLU A 300 28.98 36.27 12.76
CA GLU A 300 29.56 36.58 14.08
C GLU A 300 30.66 35.59 14.47
N ARG A 301 30.47 34.30 14.18
CA ARG A 301 31.49 33.27 14.43
C ARG A 301 32.73 33.43 13.55
N ARG A 302 32.57 33.89 12.30
CA ARG A 302 33.70 34.18 11.41
C ARG A 302 34.46 35.41 11.88
N ASP A 303 33.75 36.49 12.20
CA ASP A 303 34.34 37.74 12.66
C ASP A 303 35.11 37.53 13.96
N ALA A 304 34.53 36.80 14.93
CA ALA A 304 35.20 36.44 16.18
C ALA A 304 36.40 35.50 15.98
N LEU A 305 36.41 34.69 14.90
CA LEU A 305 37.56 33.85 14.55
C LEU A 305 38.68 34.68 13.91
N GLU A 306 38.34 35.64 13.06
CA GLU A 306 39.30 36.58 12.44
C GLU A 306 39.96 37.47 13.50
N GLU A 307 39.19 38.04 14.42
CA GLU A 307 39.70 38.84 15.54
C GLU A 307 40.71 38.04 16.39
N ARG A 308 40.38 36.78 16.73
CA ARG A 308 41.29 35.87 17.44
C ARG A 308 42.55 35.51 16.65
N LEU A 309 42.47 35.46 15.32
CA LEU A 309 43.62 35.19 14.46
C LEU A 309 44.55 36.41 14.39
N ASP A 310 44.00 37.61 14.35
CA ASP A 310 44.77 38.85 14.32
C ASP A 310 45.43 39.14 15.67
N GLU A 311 44.76 38.95 16.81
CA GLU A 311 45.38 38.99 18.15
C GLU A 311 46.58 38.02 18.26
N ARG A 312 46.45 36.81 17.69
CA ARG A 312 47.54 35.82 17.64
C ARG A 312 48.69 36.23 16.72
N ARG A 313 48.43 36.99 15.66
CA ARG A 313 49.47 37.52 14.76
C ARG A 313 50.22 38.66 15.41
N GLU A 314 49.53 39.56 16.11
CA GLU A 314 50.17 40.67 16.83
C GLU A 314 51.05 40.18 17.98
N THR A 315 50.57 39.25 18.80
CA THR A 315 51.36 38.65 19.89
C THR A 315 52.58 37.88 19.39
N ARG A 316 52.49 37.16 18.26
CA ARG A 316 53.64 36.50 17.62
C ARG A 316 54.58 37.47 16.91
N GLY A 317 54.06 38.54 16.32
CA GLY A 317 54.84 39.59 15.64
C GLY A 317 55.65 40.44 16.61
N GLY A 318 55.04 40.82 17.75
CA GLY A 318 55.68 41.53 18.85
C GLY A 318 56.83 40.73 19.46
N GLY A 319 56.56 39.48 19.86
CA GLY A 319 57.58 38.62 20.47
C GLY A 319 58.74 38.20 19.56
N ARG A 320 58.60 38.31 18.23
CA ARG A 320 59.68 38.04 17.27
C ARG A 320 60.54 39.28 17.01
N ARG A 321 59.93 40.47 16.99
CA ARG A 321 60.65 41.76 16.88
C ARG A 321 61.42 42.08 18.16
N GLU A 322 60.88 41.74 19.31
CA GLU A 322 61.53 41.95 20.60
C GLU A 322 62.75 41.04 20.78
N ARG A 323 62.63 39.75 20.44
CA ARG A 323 63.78 38.80 20.42
C ARG A 323 64.85 39.14 19.39
N LEU A 324 64.49 39.77 18.26
CA LEU A 324 65.45 40.25 17.26
C LEU A 324 66.21 41.49 17.75
N ARG A 325 65.56 42.39 18.50
CA ARG A 325 66.23 43.53 19.13
C ARG A 325 67.17 43.11 20.25
N GLU A 326 66.81 42.08 21.01
CA GLU A 326 67.63 41.55 22.11
C GLU A 326 68.89 40.81 21.61
N ARG A 327 68.87 40.25 20.40
CA ARG A 327 70.04 39.63 19.75
C ARG A 327 70.99 40.62 19.05
N LEU A 328 70.56 41.86 18.87
CA LEU A 328 71.35 42.92 18.21
C LEU A 328 71.98 43.90 19.22
N ARG A 329 71.84 43.62 20.52
CA ARG A 329 72.60 44.24 21.61
C ARG A 329 73.63 43.25 22.13
#